data_AF-A0A1Q3RLF8-F1
#
_entry.id   AF-A0A1Q3RLF8-F1
#
_cell.length_a   1.000
_cell.length_b   1.000
_cell.length_c   1.000
_cell.angle_alpha   90.00
_cell.angle_beta   90.00
_cell.angle_gamma   90.00
#
_symmetry.space_group_name_H-M   'P 1'
#
loop_
_entity.id
_entity.type
_entity.pdbx_description
1 polymer ?
#
loop_
_entity_poly.entity_id
_entity_poly.type
_entity_poly.pdbx_seq_one_letter_code
_entity_poly.pdbx_strand_id
1 'polypeptide(L)'
;MFLNGGHIANTFGKVTIYDHIELTQWGKSLEIVQVLGLQIFFGLQANRDEMNEDKWMTSVLKLEMEMSELEAFKGISLFHHVFLRKR
;
A
#
# COMPACT_ATOMS: atom_id res chain seq x y z
N MET A 1 -5.28 7.20 7.51
CA MET A 1 -6.22 8.03 8.31
C MET A 1 -6.37 9.38 7.61
N PHE A 2 -7.49 9.65 6.93
CA PHE A 2 -7.65 10.90 6.18
C PHE A 2 -8.07 12.03 7.12
N LEU A 3 -7.10 12.82 7.55
CA LEU A 3 -7.34 14.11 8.18
C LEU A 3 -7.78 15.09 7.07
N ASN A 4 -9.00 15.63 7.19
CA ASN A 4 -9.55 16.74 6.40
C ASN A 4 -9.87 16.47 4.91
N GLY A 5 -11.00 15.79 4.65
CA GLY A 5 -11.86 16.17 3.51
C GLY A 5 -11.36 15.87 2.09
N GLY A 6 -10.51 14.86 1.89
CA GLY A 6 -10.12 14.42 0.56
C GLY A 6 -11.27 13.71 -0.18
N HIS A 7 -11.79 14.33 -1.24
CA HIS A 7 -12.68 13.67 -2.20
C HIS A 7 -11.94 12.53 -2.90
N ILE A 8 -12.45 11.30 -2.79
CA ILE A 8 -12.09 10.21 -3.70
C ILE A 8 -12.68 10.60 -5.06
N ALA A 9 -11.83 10.72 -6.08
CA ALA A 9 -12.26 11.02 -7.43
C ALA A 9 -13.33 10.00 -7.86
N ASN A 10 -14.51 10.51 -8.27
CA ASN A 10 -15.68 9.75 -8.72
C ASN A 10 -15.45 8.93 -10.02
N THR A 11 -14.20 8.65 -10.39
CA THR A 11 -13.82 8.20 -11.74
C THR A 11 -13.68 6.68 -11.90
N PHE A 12 -13.68 5.89 -10.82
CA PHE A 12 -13.28 4.47 -10.89
C PHE A 12 -14.32 3.44 -10.41
N GLY A 13 -15.60 3.81 -10.30
CA GLY A 13 -16.65 2.87 -9.86
C GLY A 13 -16.60 2.55 -8.36
N LYS A 14 -17.09 1.36 -7.95
CA LYS A 14 -17.17 0.96 -6.54
C LYS A 14 -15.84 0.39 -6.04
N VAL A 15 -15.18 1.10 -5.13
CA VAL A 15 -14.01 0.59 -4.39
C VAL A 15 -14.49 -0.14 -3.13
N THR A 16 -13.97 -1.34 -2.90
CA THR A 16 -14.19 -2.09 -1.65
C THR A 16 -12.84 -2.43 -1.04
N ILE A 17 -12.70 -2.23 0.26
CA ILE A 17 -11.47 -2.47 1.02
C ILE A 17 -11.67 -3.76 1.82
N TYR A 18 -10.65 -4.61 1.84
CA TYR A 18 -10.69 -5.92 2.49
C TYR A 18 -9.49 -6.08 3.42
N ASP A 19 -9.69 -6.83 4.50
CA ASP A 19 -8.61 -7.37 5.31
C ASP A 19 -7.94 -8.54 4.57
N HIS A 20 -6.64 -8.73 4.79
CA HIS A 20 -5.90 -9.86 4.22
C HIS A 20 -6.53 -11.20 4.61
N ILE A 21 -7.09 -11.34 5.82
CA ILE A 21 -7.71 -12.59 6.27
C ILE A 21 -8.94 -12.96 5.42
N GLU A 22 -9.68 -11.96 4.91
CA GLU A 22 -10.84 -12.18 4.06
C GLU A 22 -10.46 -12.84 2.72
N LEU A 23 -9.25 -12.57 2.21
CA LEU A 23 -8.74 -13.22 0.99
C LEU A 23 -8.62 -14.74 1.14
N THR A 24 -8.25 -15.21 2.34
CA THR A 24 -8.15 -16.65 2.63
C THR A 24 -9.51 -17.34 2.77
N GLN A 25 -10.57 -16.58 3.04
CA GLN A 25 -11.93 -17.10 3.12
C GLN A 25 -12.48 -17.41 1.73
N TRP A 26 -12.12 -16.61 0.73
CA TRP A 26 -12.52 -16.83 -0.67
C TRP A 26 -11.71 -17.94 -1.33
N GLY A 27 -10.41 -18.01 -1.04
CA GLY A 27 -9.52 -19.05 -1.51
C GLY A 27 -9.14 -20.02 -0.40
N LYS A 28 -10.03 -20.95 -0.02
CA LYS A 28 -9.77 -21.91 1.08
C LYS A 28 -8.51 -22.77 0.88
N SER A 29 -8.10 -22.97 -0.37
CA SER A 29 -6.88 -23.69 -0.75
C SER A 29 -5.63 -22.80 -0.81
N LEU A 30 -5.76 -21.50 -0.49
CA LEU A 30 -4.67 -20.55 -0.48
C LEU A 30 -4.24 -20.25 0.95
N GLU A 31 -2.99 -19.84 1.08
CA GLU A 31 -2.41 -19.28 2.29
C GLU A 31 -1.62 -18.02 1.95
N ILE A 32 -1.59 -17.09 2.89
CA ILE A 32 -0.77 -15.88 2.77
C ILE A 32 0.66 -16.22 3.18
N VAL A 33 1.60 -15.94 2.29
CA VAL A 33 3.03 -16.16 2.51
C VAL A 33 3.70 -14.89 3.01
N GLN A 34 3.31 -13.74 2.47
CA GLN A 34 3.90 -12.46 2.80
C GLN A 34 2.93 -11.33 2.48
N VAL A 35 3.00 -10.26 3.27
CA VAL A 35 2.33 -8.99 2.99
C VAL A 35 3.36 -7.88 3.03
N LEU A 36 3.40 -7.05 2.00
CA LEU A 36 4.23 -5.85 1.90
C LEU A 36 3.36 -4.60 1.94
N GLY A 37 3.78 -3.59 2.71
CA GLY A 37 3.24 -2.24 2.63
C GLY A 37 3.75 -1.52 1.39
N LEU A 38 2.87 -0.82 0.67
CA LEU A 38 3.19 -0.01 -0.49
C LEU A 38 2.67 1.41 -0.34
N GLN A 39 3.42 2.37 -0.90
CA GLN A 39 3.14 3.81 -0.82
C GLN A 39 2.95 4.26 0.64
N ILE A 40 3.91 3.90 1.48
CA ILE A 40 3.97 4.26 2.90
C ILE A 40 4.23 5.75 3.05
N PHE A 41 5.22 6.27 2.32
CA PHE A 41 5.64 7.67 2.36
C PHE A 41 5.25 8.43 1.12
N PHE A 42 5.34 7.80 -0.06
CA PHE A 42 5.01 8.44 -1.35
C PHE A 42 3.59 9.01 -1.34
N GLY A 43 2.62 8.26 -0.77
CA GLY A 43 1.23 8.69 -0.66
C GLY A 43 0.99 9.82 0.35
N LEU A 44 1.97 10.18 1.19
CA LEU A 44 1.87 11.22 2.23
C LEU A 44 2.49 12.56 1.80
N GLN A 45 3.13 12.63 0.63
CA GLN A 45 3.87 13.81 0.20
C GLN A 45 2.94 14.91 -0.30
N ALA A 46 3.10 16.12 0.24
CA ALA A 46 2.34 17.29 -0.17
C ALA A 46 3.01 18.10 -1.29
N ASN A 47 4.35 18.06 -1.37
CA ASN A 47 5.11 18.84 -2.33
C ASN A 47 5.30 18.07 -3.64
N ARG A 48 4.59 18.46 -4.69
CA ARG A 48 4.55 17.73 -5.97
C ARG A 48 5.70 18.05 -6.93
N ASP A 49 6.39 19.17 -6.72
CA ASP A 49 7.43 19.62 -7.65
C ASP A 49 8.69 18.74 -7.54
N GLU A 50 9.11 18.40 -6.32
CA GLU A 50 10.25 17.52 -6.05
C GLU A 50 9.98 16.05 -6.44
N MET A 51 8.71 15.63 -6.53
CA MET A 51 8.34 14.26 -6.86
C MET A 51 8.76 13.83 -8.28
N ASN A 52 9.03 14.79 -9.16
CA ASN A 52 9.46 14.52 -10.53
C ASN A 52 10.99 14.45 -10.67
N GLU A 53 11.74 14.69 -9.60
CA GLU A 53 13.20 14.58 -9.62
C GLU A 53 13.65 13.12 -9.45
N ASP A 54 14.48 12.63 -10.38
CA ASP A 54 14.99 11.25 -10.37
C ASP A 54 15.65 10.86 -9.04
N LYS A 55 16.41 11.78 -8.45
CA LYS A 55 17.10 11.56 -7.17
C LYS A 55 16.10 11.39 -6.03
N TRP A 56 15.03 12.18 -6.02
CA TRP A 56 13.97 12.09 -5.04
C TRP A 56 13.24 10.75 -5.18
N MET A 57 12.82 10.41 -6.40
CA MET A 57 12.13 9.14 -6.69
C MET A 57 12.95 7.93 -6.28
N THR A 58 14.25 7.93 -6.59
CA THR A 58 15.16 6.84 -6.21
C THR A 58 15.31 6.72 -4.69
N SER A 59 15.37 7.86 -3.99
CA SER A 59 15.51 7.87 -2.53
C SER A 59 14.24 7.38 -1.83
N VAL A 60 13.07 7.82 -2.30
CA VAL A 60 11.78 7.35 -1.78
C VAL A 60 11.59 5.88 -2.07
N LEU A 61 11.89 5.41 -3.29
CA LEU A 61 11.79 3.99 -3.63
C LEU A 61 12.64 3.13 -2.68
N LYS A 62 13.88 3.54 -2.40
CA LYS A 62 14.74 2.82 -1.46
C LYS A 62 14.12 2.73 -0.06
N LEU A 63 13.61 3.85 0.47
CA LEU A 63 12.94 3.88 1.77
C LEU A 63 11.67 3.03 1.80
N GLU A 64 10.85 3.11 0.75
CA GLU A 64 9.65 2.28 0.60
C GLU A 64 10.00 0.79 0.64
N MET A 65 11.04 0.38 -0.10
CA MET A 65 11.52 -1.01 -0.09
C MET A 65 11.96 -1.45 1.31
N GLU A 66 12.78 -0.65 2.00
CA GLU A 66 13.28 -0.97 3.34
C GLU A 66 12.16 -1.10 4.38
N MET A 67 11.11 -0.29 4.27
CA MET A 67 10.02 -0.26 5.26
C MET A 67 8.85 -1.19 4.90
N SER A 68 8.76 -1.66 3.66
CA SER A 68 7.63 -2.47 3.16
C SER A 68 7.37 -3.75 3.95
N GLU A 69 8.41 -4.34 4.53
CA GLU A 69 8.30 -5.59 5.30
C GLU A 69 8.01 -5.39 6.79
N LEU A 70 8.20 -4.17 7.31
CA LEU A 70 8.10 -3.88 8.73
C LEU A 70 6.64 -3.72 9.16
N GLU A 71 6.19 -4.54 10.13
CA GLU A 71 4.80 -4.54 10.62
C GLU A 71 4.31 -3.15 11.07
N ALA A 72 5.19 -2.38 11.72
CA ALA A 72 4.87 -1.02 12.16
C ALA A 72 4.48 -0.08 11.00
N PHE A 73 4.99 -0.34 9.80
CA PHE A 73 4.73 0.49 8.61
C PHE A 73 3.62 -0.06 7.72
N LYS A 74 3.33 -1.37 7.76
CA LYS A 74 2.17 -1.97 7.05
C LYS A 74 0.83 -1.39 7.51
N GLY A 75 0.69 -1.06 8.79
CA GLY A 75 -0.54 -0.47 9.32
C GLY A 75 -0.85 0.94 8.81
N ILE A 76 0.15 1.63 8.25
CA ILE A 76 0.01 3.00 7.73
C ILE A 76 0.19 3.11 6.21
N SER A 77 0.49 2.00 5.52
CA SER A 77 0.64 1.98 4.07
C SER A 77 -0.70 2.17 3.35
N LEU A 78 -0.68 2.83 2.20
CA LEU A 78 -1.90 3.06 1.41
C LEU A 78 -2.40 1.78 0.72
N PHE A 79 -1.48 0.89 0.32
CA PHE A 79 -1.81 -0.38 -0.32
C PHE A 79 -1.01 -1.53 0.30
N HIS A 80 -1.54 -2.74 0.18
CA HIS A 80 -0.83 -3.98 0.52
C HIS A 80 -0.60 -4.82 -0.73
N HIS A 81 0.62 -5.31 -0.90
CA HIS A 81 0.92 -6.40 -1.83
C HIS A 81 0.85 -7.71 -1.05
N VAL A 82 -0.03 -8.63 -1.45
CA VAL A 82 -0.25 -9.90 -0.76
C VAL A 82 0.23 -11.05 -1.62
N PHE A 83 1.22 -11.80 -1.12
CA PHE A 83 1.69 -13.03 -1.74
C PHE A 83 0.86 -14.20 -1.24
N LEU A 84 0.20 -14.90 -2.17
CA LEU A 84 -0.60 -16.08 -1.90
C LEU A 84 0.06 -17.31 -2.51
N ARG A 85 0.03 -18.42 -1.79
CA ARG A 85 0.47 -19.74 -2.28
C ARG A 85 -0.68 -20.72 -2.16
N LYS A 86 -0.74 -21.68 -3.08
CA LYS A 86 -1.61 -22.85 -2.93
C LYS A 86 -1.03 -23.75 -1.83
N ARG A 87 -1.88 -24.11 -0.86
CA ARG A 87 -1.54 -25.08 0.18
C ARG A 87 -1.14 -26.43 -0.40
#